data_AF-A0A6J6FU57-F1
#
_entry.id   AF-A0A6J6FU57-F1
#
_cell.length_a   1.000
_cell.length_b   1.000
_cell.length_c   1.000
_cell.angle_alpha   90.00
_cell.angle_beta   90.00
_cell.angle_gamma   90.00
#
_symmetry.space_group_name_H-M   'P 1'
#
loop_
_entity.id
_entity.type
_entity.pdbx_description
1 polymer ?
#
loop_
_entity_poly.entity_id
_entity_poly.type
_entity_poly.pdbx_seq_one_letter_code
_entity_poly.pdbx_strand_id
1 'polypeptide(L)' 'MRKSLAIPGLVTIIAALLGTSLLGLVGGLLAVPIAAAVLLILDEVVFPKTELS' A
#
# COMPACT_ATOMS: atom_id res chain seq x y z
N MET A 1 -6.74 -4.15 -18.47
CA MET A 1 -7.58 -4.49 -17.31
C MET A 1 -7.15 -3.61 -16.14
N ARG A 2 -8.08 -2.98 -15.39
CA ARG A 2 -7.71 -2.17 -14.21
C ARG A 2 -7.41 -3.12 -13.05
N LYS A 3 -6.14 -3.24 -12.67
CA LYS A 3 -5.70 -4.07 -11.54
C LYS A 3 -6.16 -3.39 -10.25
N SER A 4 -7.28 -3.85 -9.70
CA SER A 4 -7.76 -3.37 -8.40
C SER A 4 -6.92 -4.05 -7.32
N LEU A 5 -5.89 -3.36 -6.83
CA LEU A 5 -5.15 -3.83 -5.67
C LEU A 5 -6.10 -3.80 -4.47
N ALA A 6 -6.45 -4.98 -3.95
CA ALA A 6 -7.18 -5.09 -2.69
C ALA A 6 -6.22 -4.71 -1.56
N ILE A 7 -6.16 -3.43 -1.23
CA ILE A 7 -5.33 -2.90 -0.15
C ILE A 7 -5.88 -3.48 1.16
N PRO A 8 -5.15 -4.38 1.86
CA PRO A 8 -5.67 -4.94 3.10
C PRO A 8 -5.89 -3.82 4.11
N GLY A 9 -7.12 -3.68 4.62
CA GLY A 9 -7.49 -2.55 5.48
C GLY A 9 -6.57 -2.39 6.69
N LEU A 10 -6.10 -3.50 7.26
CA LEU A 10 -5.15 -3.50 8.37
C LEU A 10 -3.81 -2.82 8.01
N VAL A 11 -3.27 -3.08 6.82
CA VAL A 11 -2.00 -2.48 6.36
C VAL A 11 -2.16 -0.97 6.23
N THR A 12 -3.28 -0.51 5.68
CA THR A 12 -3.59 0.93 5.57
C THR A 12 -3.71 1.59 6.93
N ILE A 13 -4.38 0.94 7.89
CA ILE A 13 -4.53 1.48 9.25
C ILE A 13 -3.16 1.61 9.92
N ILE A 14 -2.32 0.57 9.84
CA ILE A 14 -0.97 0.61 10.43
C ILE A 14 -0.14 1.71 9.76
N ALA A 15 -0.16 1.80 8.44
CA ALA A 15 0.55 2.85 7.70
C ALA A 15 0.06 4.26 8.08
N ALA A 16 -1.25 4.45 8.27
CA ALA A 16 -1.82 5.72 8.69
C ALA A 16 -1.41 6.09 10.12
N LEU A 17 -1.43 5.14 11.05
CA LEU A 17 -0.99 5.35 12.43
C LEU A 17 0.51 5.69 12.49
N LEU A 18 1.33 4.97 11.74
CA LEU A 18 2.76 5.27 11.64
C LEU A 18 3.03 6.61 10.98
N GLY A 19 2.39 6.90 9.85
CA GLY A 19 2.53 8.15 9.12
C GLY A 19 2.10 9.35 9.96
N THR A 20 0.95 9.25 10.63
CA THR A 20 0.44 10.30 11.53
C THR A 20 1.33 10.52 12.75
N SER A 21 1.83 9.44 13.35
CA SER A 21 2.70 9.54 14.53
C SER A 21 4.06 10.17 14.17
N LEU A 22 4.62 9.86 12.99
CA LEU A 22 5.94 10.33 12.59
C LEU A 22 5.93 11.73 11.95
N LEU A 23 4.93 12.05 11.12
CA LEU A 23 4.88 13.28 10.31
C LEU A 23 3.62 14.13 10.57
N GLY A 24 2.81 13.76 11.56
CA GLY A 24 1.55 14.45 11.87
C GLY A 24 0.51 14.31 10.75
N LEU A 25 -0.28 15.35 10.53
CA LEU A 25 -1.36 15.35 9.54
C LEU A 25 -0.87 15.00 8.13
N VAL A 26 0.32 15.45 7.75
CA VAL A 26 0.90 15.21 6.43
C VAL A 26 1.13 13.72 6.20
N GLY A 27 1.69 13.01 7.18
CA GLY A 27 1.92 11.58 7.05
C GLY A 27 0.64 10.76 7.03
N GLY A 28 -0.41 11.21 7.74
CA GLY A 28 -1.73 10.58 7.67
C GLY A 28 -2.39 10.67 6.29
N LEU A 29 -2.33 11.85 5.67
CA LEU A 29 -2.89 12.07 4.34
C LEU A 29 -2.16 11.26 3.26
N LEU A 30 -0.83 11.16 3.37
CA LEU A 30 -0.02 10.42 2.41
C LEU A 30 0.04 8.92 2.65
N ALA A 31 -0.37 8.43 3.83
CA ALA A 31 -0.24 7.02 4.19
C ALA A 31 -0.97 6.07 3.21
N VAL A 32 -2.17 6.44 2.76
CA VAL A 32 -2.97 5.59 1.86
C VAL A 32 -2.31 5.40 0.49
N PRO A 33 -1.96 6.46 -0.27
CA PRO A 33 -1.30 6.28 -1.56
C PRO A 33 0.09 5.62 -1.42
N ILE A 34 0.83 5.88 -0.34
CA ILE A 34 2.12 5.23 -0.08
C ILE A 34 1.94 3.73 0.14
N ALA A 35 1.01 3.31 1.00
CA ALA A 35 0.73 1.90 1.24
C ALA A 35 0.31 1.17 -0.05
N ALA A 36 -0.53 1.82 -0.87
CA ALA A 36 -0.93 1.29 -2.17
C ALA A 36 0.26 1.12 -3.13
N ALA A 37 1.13 2.14 -3.24
CA ALA A 37 2.31 2.08 -4.10
C ALA A 37 3.28 0.97 -3.67
N VAL A 38 3.51 0.81 -2.36
CA VAL A 38 4.36 -0.25 -1.81
C VAL A 38 3.78 -1.63 -2.13
N LEU A 39 2.48 -1.84 -1.89
CA LEU A 39 1.83 -3.12 -2.21
C LEU A 39 1.87 -3.42 -3.70
N LEU A 40 1.74 -2.40 -4.56
CA LEU A 40 1.84 -2.58 -6.00
C LEU A 40 3.25 -3.06 -6.39
N ILE A 41 4.29 -2.42 -5.86
CA ILE A 41 5.67 -2.84 -6.10
C ILE A 41 5.90 -4.26 -5.57
N LEU A 42 5.38 -4.59 -4.39
CA LEU A 42 5.52 -5.94 -3.83
C LEU A 42 4.84 -7.00 -4.71
N ASP A 43 3.62 -6.74 -5.18
CA ASP A 43 2.84 -7.67 -6.01
C ASP A 43 3.37 -7.79 -7.45
N GLU A 44 3.95 -6.73 -8.03
CA GLU A 44 4.39 -6.73 -9.43
C GLU A 44 5.88 -7.06 -9.60
N VAL A 45 6.72 -6.57 -8.67
CA VAL A 45 8.19 -6.62 -8.82
C VAL A 45 8.81 -7.68 -7.93
N VAL A 46 8.35 -7.80 -6.67
CA VAL A 46 8.97 -8.71 -5.69
C VAL A 46 8.36 -10.11 -5.76
N PHE A 47 7.04 -10.19 -5.82
CA PHE A 47 6.28 -11.43 -5.92
C PHE A 47 5.45 -11.45 -7.20
N PRO A 48 6.10 -11.42 -8.38
CA PRO A 48 5.39 -11.46 -9.64
C PRO A 48 4.52 -12.72 -9.64
N LYS A 49 3.20 -12.51 -9.64
CA LYS A 49 2.23 -13.60 -9.74
C LYS A 49 2.37 -14.11 -11.16
N THR A 50 3.16 -15.16 -11.34
CA THR A 50 3.23 -15.85 -12.62
C THR A 50 1.84 -16.42 -12.85
N GLU A 51 1.07 -15.75 -13.70
CA GLU A 51 -0.08 -16.36 -14.36
C GLU A 51 0.50 -17.47 -15.26
N LEU A 52 0.89 -18.59 -14.63
CA LEU A 52 1.18 -19.82 -15.34
C LEU A 52 -0.13 -20.22 -16.00
N SER A 53 -0.12 -20.09 -17.33
CA SER A 53 -1.16 -20.44 -18.29
C SER A 53 -1.81 -21.79 -18.03
#